data_AF-A0A4R9IN12-F1
#
_entry.id   AF-A0A4R9IN12-F1
#
_cell.length_a   1.000
_cell.length_b   1.000
_cell.length_c   1.000
_cell.angle_alpha   90.00
_cell.angle_beta   90.00
_cell.angle_gamma   90.00
#
_symmetry.space_group_name_H-M   'P 1'
#
loop_
_entity.id
_entity.type
_entity.pdbx_description
1 polymer ?
#
loop_
_entity_poly.entity_id
_entity_poly.type
_entity_poly.pdbx_seq_one_letter_code
_entity_poly.pdbx_strand_id
1 'polypeptide(L)'
;MKNNLTKFLIALPLAFLCGNCVKNQSINDNSLISLNDAQKEYSSVIFLKTAEYFPSQAFYFPFTLETFDFRCHRDIHYNKSDFQTCMKNIILFNFQPKTPDDLLSKIDTFKDNLCDLKKIILFKDSITKGELNLCEINP
;
A
#
# COMPACT_ATOMS: atom_id res chain seq x y z
N MET A 1 -10.13 56.91 -17.33
CA MET A 1 -10.79 55.59 -17.41
C MET A 1 -9.86 54.40 -17.72
N LYS A 2 -8.53 54.57 -17.92
CA LYS A 2 -7.62 53.44 -18.21
C LYS A 2 -7.14 52.64 -16.99
N ASN A 3 -7.08 53.23 -15.79
CA ASN A 3 -6.51 52.57 -14.60
C ASN A 3 -7.42 51.54 -13.90
N ASN A 4 -8.73 51.58 -14.14
CA ASN A 4 -9.66 50.65 -13.48
C ASN A 4 -9.79 49.32 -14.25
N LEU A 5 -9.57 49.34 -15.56
CA LEU A 5 -9.61 48.13 -16.40
C LEU A 5 -8.45 47.19 -16.06
N THR A 6 -7.25 47.73 -15.85
CA THR A 6 -6.05 46.97 -15.52
C THR A 6 -6.14 46.31 -14.15
N LYS A 7 -6.74 46.99 -13.16
CA LYS A 7 -6.98 46.40 -11.83
C LYS A 7 -7.99 45.25 -11.87
N PHE A 8 -9.01 45.36 -12.73
CA PHE A 8 -10.01 44.30 -12.92
C PHE A 8 -9.43 43.07 -13.64
N LEU A 9 -8.56 43.28 -14.63
CA LEU A 9 -7.90 42.23 -15.39
C LEU A 9 -6.86 41.42 -14.59
N ILE A 10 -6.26 42.02 -13.55
CA ILE A 10 -5.30 41.33 -12.67
C ILE A 10 -6.03 40.60 -11.52
N ALA A 11 -7.18 41.09 -11.08
CA ALA A 11 -7.95 40.45 -10.00
C ALA A 11 -8.69 39.17 -10.46
N LEU A 12 -9.12 39.11 -11.72
CA LEU A 12 -9.87 38.00 -12.28
C LEU A 12 -9.10 36.65 -12.30
N PRO A 13 -7.81 36.58 -12.69
CA PRO A 13 -7.06 35.32 -12.62
C PRO A 13 -6.73 34.89 -11.18
N LEU A 14 -6.56 35.82 -10.23
CA LEU A 14 -6.35 35.45 -8.82
C LEU A 14 -7.60 34.81 -8.19
N ALA A 15 -8.80 35.26 -8.54
CA ALA A 15 -10.04 34.66 -8.06
C ALA A 15 -10.27 33.24 -8.63
N PHE A 16 -9.84 32.99 -9.87
CA PHE A 16 -9.92 31.66 -10.49
C PHE A 16 -8.90 30.67 -9.92
N LEU A 17 -7.72 31.13 -9.51
CA LEU A 17 -6.70 30.29 -8.87
C LEU A 17 -7.12 29.81 -7.47
N CYS A 18 -7.92 30.59 -6.74
CA CYS A 18 -8.44 30.20 -5.41
C CYS A 18 -9.69 29.30 -5.46
N GLY A 19 -10.35 29.18 -6.63
CA GLY A 19 -11.59 28.40 -6.79
C GLY A 19 -11.40 26.91 -7.02
N ASN A 20 -10.20 26.48 -7.43
CA ASN A 20 -9.86 25.07 -7.68
C ASN A 20 -9.15 24.43 -6.48
N CYS A 21 -9.61 24.73 -5.26
CA CYS A 21 -9.32 23.89 -4.11
C CYS A 21 -9.97 22.52 -4.33
N VAL A 22 -9.24 21.62 -5.00
CA VAL A 22 -9.58 20.20 -5.04
C VAL A 22 -9.66 19.75 -3.59
N LYS A 23 -10.85 19.32 -3.19
CA LYS A 23 -11.13 18.86 -1.84
C LYS A 23 -10.14 17.74 -1.55
N ASN A 24 -9.21 17.97 -0.61
CA ASN A 24 -8.35 16.92 -0.08
C ASN A 24 -9.24 15.86 0.56
N GLN A 25 -9.54 14.82 -0.20
CA GLN A 25 -10.20 13.64 0.33
C GLN A 25 -9.14 12.92 1.16
N SER A 26 -9.37 12.83 2.47
CA SER A 26 -8.73 11.78 3.27
C SER A 26 -8.96 10.48 2.51
N ILE A 27 -7.91 9.68 2.32
CA ILE A 27 -8.04 8.36 1.71
C ILE A 27 -8.71 7.45 2.74
N ASN A 28 -10.00 7.68 2.97
CA ASN A 28 -10.90 6.73 3.56
C ASN A 28 -11.52 5.96 2.39
N ASP A 29 -10.65 5.47 1.51
CA ASP A 29 -11.04 4.71 0.35
C ASP A 29 -10.98 3.23 0.74
N ASN A 30 -12.14 2.59 0.80
CA ASN A 30 -12.28 1.16 1.08
C ASN A 30 -11.53 0.28 0.06
N SER A 31 -11.04 0.87 -1.03
CA SER A 31 -10.19 0.25 -2.03
C SER A 31 -8.76 -0.03 -1.56
N LEU A 32 -8.30 0.58 -0.47
CA LEU A 32 -6.94 0.43 0.05
C LEU A 32 -6.87 -0.36 1.36
N ILE A 33 -5.71 -0.97 1.62
CA ILE A 33 -5.37 -1.59 2.89
C ILE A 33 -4.06 -0.98 3.42
N SER A 34 -4.05 -0.58 4.69
CA SER A 34 -2.86 -0.06 5.35
C SER A 34 -1.79 -1.17 5.47
N LEU A 35 -0.51 -0.83 5.43
CA LEU A 35 0.54 -1.83 5.59
C LEU A 35 0.43 -2.61 6.91
N ASN A 36 0.03 -1.96 8.00
CA ASN A 36 -0.14 -2.62 9.29
C ASN A 36 -1.21 -3.72 9.22
N ASP A 37 -2.33 -3.44 8.55
CA ASP A 37 -3.41 -4.41 8.40
C ASP A 37 -3.04 -5.49 7.38
N ALA A 38 -2.36 -5.12 6.29
CA ALA A 38 -1.83 -6.06 5.31
C ALA A 38 -0.81 -7.03 5.96
N GLN A 39 0.07 -6.55 6.83
CA GLN A 39 1.04 -7.40 7.55
C GLN A 39 0.34 -8.41 8.48
N LYS A 40 -0.72 -8.01 9.17
CA LYS A 40 -1.51 -8.92 10.03
C LYS A 40 -2.20 -10.00 9.20
N GLU A 41 -2.82 -9.61 8.07
CA GLU A 41 -3.48 -10.56 7.17
C GLU A 41 -2.47 -11.53 6.56
N TYR A 42 -1.33 -11.02 6.04
CA TYR A 42 -0.24 -11.85 5.52
C TYR A 42 0.30 -12.84 6.55
N SER A 43 0.55 -12.37 7.78
CA SER A 43 1.01 -13.23 8.88
C SER A 43 0.00 -14.33 9.20
N SER A 44 -1.30 -14.02 9.14
CA SER A 44 -2.37 -14.99 9.37
C SER A 44 -2.40 -16.05 8.26
N VAL A 45 -2.23 -15.64 7.00
CA VAL A 45 -2.16 -16.57 5.85
C VAL A 45 -0.96 -17.51 5.98
N ILE A 46 0.21 -16.97 6.30
CA ILE A 46 1.42 -17.79 6.51
C ILE A 46 1.21 -18.76 7.66
N PHE A 47 0.67 -18.29 8.79
CA PHE A 47 0.38 -19.16 9.93
C PHE A 47 -0.55 -20.32 9.53
N LEU A 48 -1.63 -20.05 8.79
CA LEU A 48 -2.54 -21.08 8.32
C LEU A 48 -1.83 -22.08 7.40
N LYS A 49 -0.99 -21.62 6.49
CA LYS A 49 -0.20 -22.49 5.62
C LYS A 49 0.81 -23.34 6.39
N THR A 50 1.50 -22.76 7.36
CA THR A 50 2.42 -23.52 8.21
C THR A 50 1.66 -24.55 9.04
N ALA A 51 0.46 -24.22 9.56
CA ALA A 51 -0.40 -25.18 10.26
C ALA A 51 -0.92 -26.30 9.35
N GLU A 52 -1.17 -26.02 8.07
CA GLU A 52 -1.55 -27.01 7.06
C GLU A 52 -0.44 -28.05 6.82
N TYR A 53 0.80 -27.59 6.59
CA TYR A 53 1.92 -28.49 6.22
C TYR A 53 2.68 -29.05 7.42
N PHE A 54 2.81 -28.28 8.50
CA PHE A 54 3.64 -28.58 9.66
C PHE A 54 2.88 -28.30 10.97
N PRO A 55 1.78 -29.03 11.26
CA PRO A 55 0.89 -28.73 12.38
C PRO A 55 1.58 -28.76 13.76
N SER A 56 2.65 -29.54 13.92
CA SER A 56 3.44 -29.61 15.16
C SER A 56 4.52 -28.53 15.30
N GLN A 57 4.74 -27.73 14.25
CA GLN A 57 5.75 -26.66 14.20
C GLN A 57 5.12 -25.30 13.82
N ALA A 58 3.79 -25.22 13.87
CA ALA A 58 3.06 -24.00 13.56
C ALA A 58 3.14 -23.04 14.74
N PHE A 59 3.89 -21.95 14.56
CA PHE A 59 3.98 -20.86 15.51
C PHE A 59 3.51 -19.57 14.83
N TYR A 60 2.67 -18.81 15.52
CA TYR A 60 2.26 -17.49 15.03
C TYR A 60 3.39 -16.50 15.32
N PHE A 61 4.06 -16.06 14.25
CA PHE A 61 5.01 -14.95 14.29
C PHE A 61 4.54 -13.85 13.33
N PRO A 62 4.72 -12.56 13.67
CA PRO A 62 4.46 -11.49 12.73
C PRO A 62 5.47 -11.58 11.57
N PHE A 63 4.97 -11.84 10.37
CA PHE A 63 5.75 -11.84 9.14
C PHE A 63 5.70 -10.47 8.49
N THR A 64 6.87 -9.92 8.21
CA THR A 64 7.00 -8.63 7.55
C THR A 64 6.74 -8.79 6.06
N LEU A 65 5.67 -8.17 5.56
CA LEU A 65 5.40 -8.05 4.12
C LEU A 65 6.51 -7.27 3.39
N GLU A 66 7.17 -6.35 4.11
CA GLU A 66 8.18 -5.43 3.62
C GLU A 66 9.36 -5.33 4.59
N THR A 67 10.59 -5.36 4.06
CA THR A 67 11.80 -5.01 4.81
C THR A 67 11.95 -3.49 4.82
N PHE A 68 11.64 -2.85 5.94
CA PHE A 68 11.64 -1.39 6.02
C PHE A 68 13.04 -0.75 6.04
N ASP A 69 13.15 0.39 5.35
CA ASP A 69 14.18 1.40 5.54
C ASP A 69 13.71 2.45 6.57
N PHE A 70 14.44 2.57 7.68
CA PHE A 70 14.11 3.30 8.91
C PHE A 70 14.02 4.84 8.76
N ARG A 71 14.19 5.39 7.56
CA ARG A 71 14.43 6.84 7.37
C ARG A 71 13.27 7.62 6.77
N CYS A 72 12.12 6.98 6.54
CA CYS A 72 10.95 7.65 5.99
C CYS A 72 9.67 7.20 6.71
N HIS A 73 9.07 8.11 7.48
CA HIS A 73 7.73 7.94 8.06
C HIS A 73 6.67 8.04 6.96
N ARG A 74 6.67 7.07 6.04
CA ARG A 74 5.74 6.95 4.92
C ARG A 74 4.56 6.10 5.35
N ASP A 75 3.37 6.57 5.06
CA ASP A 75 2.14 5.81 5.27
C ASP A 75 1.87 4.96 4.02
N ILE A 76 2.18 3.66 4.12
CA ILE A 76 2.16 2.72 2.99
C ILE A 76 0.81 2.02 2.95
N HIS A 77 0.23 2.00 1.76
CA HIS A 77 -1.00 1.29 1.45
C HIS A 77 -0.80 0.36 0.25
N TYR A 78 -1.65 -0.67 0.16
CA TYR A 78 -1.78 -1.51 -1.02
C TYR A 78 -3.18 -1.37 -1.60
N ASN A 79 -3.31 -1.64 -2.91
CA ASN A 79 -4.61 -1.95 -3.47
C ASN A 79 -5.17 -3.20 -2.76
N LYS A 80 -6.33 -3.06 -2.11
CA LYS A 80 -6.93 -4.10 -1.30
C LYS A 80 -7.37 -5.31 -2.14
N SER A 81 -7.87 -5.09 -3.35
CA SER A 81 -8.32 -6.17 -4.23
C SER A 81 -7.14 -7.04 -4.68
N ASP A 82 -6.04 -6.39 -5.08
CA ASP A 82 -4.82 -7.09 -5.52
C ASP A 82 -4.20 -7.86 -4.36
N PHE A 83 -4.12 -7.22 -3.18
CA PHE A 83 -3.64 -7.85 -1.96
C PHE A 83 -4.47 -9.07 -1.57
N GLN A 84 -5.80 -8.94 -1.50
CA GLN A 84 -6.69 -10.05 -1.15
C GLN A 84 -6.64 -11.20 -2.17
N THR A 85 -6.47 -10.87 -3.45
CA THR A 85 -6.31 -11.86 -4.52
C THR A 85 -5.00 -12.63 -4.33
N CYS A 86 -3.89 -11.94 -4.05
CA CYS A 86 -2.62 -12.58 -3.71
C CYS A 86 -2.76 -13.51 -2.51
N MET A 87 -3.37 -13.04 -1.41
CA MET A 87 -3.56 -13.85 -0.20
C MET A 87 -4.38 -15.12 -0.47
N LYS A 88 -5.49 -15.01 -1.21
CA LYS A 88 -6.28 -16.17 -1.64
C LYS A 88 -5.47 -17.13 -2.48
N ASN A 89 -4.66 -16.62 -3.41
CA ASN A 89 -3.82 -17.45 -4.25
C ASN A 89 -2.76 -18.20 -3.44
N ILE A 90 -2.14 -17.54 -2.45
CA ILE A 90 -1.22 -18.20 -1.51
C ILE A 90 -1.94 -19.31 -0.76
N ILE A 91 -3.14 -19.06 -0.21
CA ILE A 91 -3.94 -20.07 0.50
C ILE A 91 -4.24 -21.28 -0.38
N LEU A 92 -4.58 -21.07 -1.66
CA LEU A 92 -4.98 -22.14 -2.58
C LEU A 92 -3.79 -22.87 -3.21
N PHE A 93 -2.61 -22.25 -3.25
CA PHE A 93 -1.44 -22.83 -3.90
C PHE A 93 -0.86 -23.99 -3.09
N ASN A 94 -0.43 -25.04 -3.79
CA ASN A 94 0.22 -26.20 -3.20
C ASN A 94 1.75 -26.09 -3.33
N PHE A 95 2.42 -25.67 -2.25
CA PHE A 95 3.85 -25.36 -2.25
C PHE A 95 4.78 -26.58 -2.14
N GLN A 96 4.26 -27.72 -1.66
CA GLN A 96 5.04 -28.95 -1.40
C GLN A 96 6.38 -28.68 -0.68
N PRO A 97 6.37 -28.03 0.51
CA PRO A 97 7.59 -27.67 1.23
C PRO A 97 8.25 -28.89 1.90
N LYS A 98 9.57 -28.86 2.05
CA LYS A 98 10.34 -29.88 2.81
C LYS A 98 10.51 -29.51 4.28
N THR A 99 10.55 -28.22 4.58
CA THR A 99 10.71 -27.66 5.93
C THR A 99 9.87 -26.38 6.06
N PRO A 100 9.60 -25.89 7.28
CA PRO A 100 8.94 -24.60 7.47
C PRO A 100 9.66 -23.45 6.77
N ASP A 101 10.99 -23.38 6.85
CA ASP A 101 11.77 -22.33 6.17
C ASP A 101 11.66 -22.42 4.64
N ASP A 102 11.61 -23.63 4.07
CA ASP A 102 11.36 -23.85 2.64
C ASP A 102 9.95 -23.38 2.25
N LEU A 103 8.94 -23.59 3.10
CA LEU A 103 7.60 -23.05 2.88
C LEU A 103 7.61 -21.52 2.84
N LEU A 104 8.25 -20.87 3.81
CA LEU A 104 8.35 -19.41 3.87
C LEU A 104 9.05 -18.85 2.64
N SER A 105 10.20 -19.41 2.28
CA SER A 105 10.95 -19.00 1.08
C SER A 105 10.14 -19.15 -0.20
N LYS A 106 9.36 -20.24 -0.33
CA LYS A 106 8.47 -20.46 -1.48
C LYS A 106 7.29 -19.50 -1.50
N ILE A 107 6.70 -19.16 -0.35
CA ILE A 107 5.62 -18.17 -0.25
C ILE A 107 6.15 -16.79 -0.66
N ASP A 108 7.33 -16.38 -0.17
CA ASP A 108 7.94 -15.11 -0.55
C ASP A 108 8.24 -15.07 -2.06
N THR A 109 8.79 -16.15 -2.61
CA THR A 109 9.02 -16.28 -4.06
C THR A 109 7.72 -16.21 -4.88
N PHE A 110 6.64 -16.81 -4.37
CA PHE A 110 5.32 -16.73 -5.01
C PHE A 110 4.78 -15.31 -4.98
N LYS A 111 4.85 -14.64 -3.82
CA LYS A 111 4.45 -13.25 -3.66
C LYS A 111 5.21 -12.35 -4.65
N ASP A 112 6.53 -12.47 -4.71
CA ASP A 112 7.37 -11.58 -5.52
C ASP A 112 7.19 -11.81 -7.03
N ASN A 113 6.95 -13.05 -7.47
CA ASN A 113 6.85 -13.38 -8.89
C ASN A 113 5.42 -13.34 -9.45
N LEU A 114 4.40 -13.59 -8.62
CA LEU A 114 3.03 -13.82 -9.07
C LEU A 114 2.02 -12.83 -8.49
N CYS A 115 2.37 -12.08 -7.45
CA CYS A 115 1.50 -11.04 -6.93
C CYS A 115 1.95 -9.66 -7.40
N ASP A 116 1.12 -8.99 -8.19
CA ASP A 116 1.30 -7.58 -8.55
C ASP A 116 0.83 -6.67 -7.40
N LEU A 117 1.55 -6.70 -6.27
CA LEU A 117 1.22 -5.90 -5.09
C LEU A 117 1.65 -4.45 -5.29
N LYS A 118 0.77 -3.64 -5.88
CA LYS A 118 1.01 -2.21 -6.08
C LYS A 118 1.03 -1.45 -4.75
N LYS A 119 2.18 -0.83 -4.48
CA LYS A 119 2.43 0.00 -3.29
C LYS A 119 2.03 1.44 -3.57
N ILE A 120 1.30 2.02 -2.63
CA ILE A 120 0.94 3.44 -2.61
C ILE A 120 1.60 4.04 -1.38
N ILE A 121 2.55 4.94 -1.61
CA ILE A 121 3.33 5.58 -0.56
C ILE A 121 2.80 6.99 -0.34
N LEU A 122 2.25 7.25 0.84
CA LEU A 122 1.76 8.57 1.23
C LEU A 122 2.80 9.26 2.12
N PHE A 123 3.12 10.52 1.80
CA PHE A 123 4.02 11.33 2.62
C PHE A 123 3.23 12.09 3.67
N LYS A 124 3.63 11.96 4.93
CA LYS A 124 2.93 12.56 6.08
C LYS A 124 3.07 14.10 6.15
N ASP A 125 4.11 14.66 5.54
CA ASP A 125 4.50 16.08 5.69
C ASP A 125 4.72 16.82 4.35
N SER A 126 3.76 16.78 3.42
CA SER A 126 3.68 17.85 2.41
C SER A 126 2.99 19.05 3.05
N ILE A 127 3.67 20.20 3.08
CA ILE A 127 3.18 21.50 3.60
C ILE A 127 1.81 21.86 2.98
N THR A 128 1.51 21.29 1.83
CA THR A 128 0.18 21.13 1.27
C THR A 128 -0.32 19.72 1.56
N LYS A 129 -1.24 19.56 2.53
CA LYS A 129 -2.09 18.37 2.62
C LYS A 129 -2.56 18.06 1.19
N GLY A 130 -2.29 16.88 0.63
CA GLY A 130 -2.82 16.51 -0.68
C GLY A 130 -1.89 15.90 -1.73
N GLU A 131 -0.58 15.77 -1.49
CA GLU A 131 0.29 15.14 -2.48
C GLU A 131 0.29 13.61 -2.37
N LEU A 132 -0.59 12.98 -3.15
CA LEU A 132 -0.44 11.61 -3.63
C LEU A 132 0.80 11.54 -4.54
N ASN A 133 1.98 11.32 -3.96
CA ASN A 133 3.12 10.90 -4.76
C ASN A 133 2.99 9.39 -5.00
N LEU A 134 2.29 9.03 -6.07
CA LEU A 134 2.28 7.68 -6.63
C LEU A 134 3.71 7.34 -7.08
N CYS A 135 4.56 6.94 -6.15
CA CYS A 135 5.74 6.16 -6.48
C CYS A 135 5.24 4.75 -6.80
N GLU A 136 4.80 4.51 -8.03
CA GLU A 136 4.78 3.15 -8.57
C GLU A 136 6.23 2.68 -8.58
N ILE A 137 6.65 2.01 -7.50
CA ILE A 137 7.85 1.19 -7.53
C ILE A 137 7.38 -0.11 -8.17
N ASN A 138 7.38 -0.16 -9.49
CA ASN A 138 7.35 -1.45 -10.18
C ASN A 138 8.62 -2.22 -9.77
N PRO A 139 8.50 -3.53 -9.49
CA PRO A 139 9.66 -4.38 -9.20
C PRO A 139 10.65 -4.43 -10.35
#